data_AF-A0A523DRI1-F1
#
_entry.id   AF-A0A523DRI1-F1
#
_cell.length_a   1.000
_cell.length_b   1.000
_cell.length_c   1.000
_cell.angle_alpha   90.00
_cell.angle_beta   90.00
_cell.angle_gamma   90.00
#
_symmetry.space_group_name_H-M   'P 1'
#
loop_
_entity.id
_entity.type
_entity.pdbx_description
1 polymer ?
#
loop_
_entity_poly.entity_id
_entity_poly.type
_entity_poly.pdbx_seq_one_letter_code
_entity_poly.pdbx_strand_id
1 'polypeptide(L)'
;MSDACLVCKRMISLLFLAFVTTLPLVKPSVASKTSETAEFHIEASHFQFEPNRIEVREGQRVRLVLHSLDGVHGFAIPEFGVSLRIPEGGVPVEIEFIADNAGVFPFGCSEYCGVGHADMTGEIVVLGASRADETSSTSELVEEADFNIINIPTTLQMGRHRFAFRVTHRFARPLGQGSFVQLLEDFLGLDGGAQIGLELRYGLFRNTQIGVYRTSDRTIQFFGRQRLLEQGTDGPIGLDLSLGIEGKDNFQEDYSPQLGVVLSRRLGSRFALYASPSFVGNTDLLSPDSSDEEDDYTVVLGLGARVLITDTVTIVAELSPRMAGFDGRLGDKSNKFHASFGVEKLLRGHVFQLNFSNEIGTTPAQIARGQQGPEDWFLGFNISRKF
;
A
#
# COMPACT_ATOMS: atom_id res chain seq x y z
N MET A 1 0.06 43.83 -29.43
CA MET A 1 -0.63 43.71 -28.13
C MET A 1 0.00 42.55 -27.38
N SER A 2 1.21 42.84 -26.91
CA SER A 2 1.98 42.09 -25.93
C SER A 2 1.48 42.50 -24.54
N ASP A 3 1.35 41.54 -23.62
CA ASP A 3 1.50 41.71 -22.14
C ASP A 3 0.70 40.70 -21.28
N ALA A 4 0.00 39.72 -21.87
CA ALA A 4 -0.69 38.68 -21.08
C ALA A 4 0.12 37.37 -20.87
N CYS A 5 1.25 37.18 -21.56
CA CYS A 5 1.96 35.89 -21.61
C CYS A 5 3.10 35.73 -20.57
N LEU A 6 3.38 36.74 -19.74
CA LEU A 6 4.56 36.74 -18.86
C LEU A 6 4.26 36.42 -17.39
N VAL A 7 2.99 36.41 -16.98
CA VAL A 7 2.59 36.19 -15.58
C VAL A 7 2.52 34.68 -15.23
N CYS A 8 2.16 33.83 -16.19
CA CYS A 8 2.02 32.38 -15.94
C CYS A 8 3.39 31.63 -15.90
N LYS A 9 4.43 32.16 -16.55
CA LYS A 9 5.76 31.54 -16.59
C LYS A 9 6.65 31.79 -15.36
N ARG A 10 6.27 32.75 -14.49
CA ARG A 10 7.05 33.13 -13.30
C ARG A 10 6.55 32.51 -11.99
N MET A 11 5.37 31.89 -11.97
CA MET A 11 4.87 31.14 -10.79
C MET A 11 5.42 29.71 -10.69
N ILE A 12 5.94 29.15 -11.79
CA ILE A 12 6.46 27.77 -11.84
C ILE A 12 7.90 27.67 -11.29
N SER A 13 8.59 28.80 -11.06
CA SER A 13 9.99 28.81 -10.59
C SER A 13 10.17 29.17 -9.10
N LEU A 14 9.09 29.44 -8.36
CA LEU A 14 9.15 29.88 -6.94
C LEU A 14 8.54 28.89 -5.94
N LEU A 15 8.09 27.72 -6.40
CA LEU A 15 7.60 26.63 -5.55
C LEU A 15 8.62 25.49 -5.33
N PHE A 16 9.89 25.72 -5.69
CA PHE A 16 10.98 24.75 -5.53
C PHE A 16 12.08 25.17 -4.54
N LEU A 17 11.88 26.24 -3.75
CA LEU A 17 12.90 26.70 -2.82
C LEU A 17 12.34 27.40 -1.56
N ALA A 18 11.61 26.67 -0.71
CA ALA A 18 11.38 27.07 0.69
C ALA A 18 10.79 25.92 1.53
N PHE A 19 11.58 24.88 1.83
CA PHE A 19 11.40 24.11 3.07
C PHE A 19 12.69 23.39 3.48
N VAL A 20 13.72 24.20 3.75
CA VAL A 20 14.86 23.79 4.58
C VAL A 20 14.97 24.80 5.71
N THR A 21 14.08 24.66 6.69
CA THR A 21 14.30 25.13 8.07
C THR A 21 13.84 24.03 9.00
N THR A 22 14.75 23.07 9.18
CA THR A 22 14.67 22.07 10.24
C THR A 22 14.62 22.78 11.60
N LEU A 23 13.47 22.79 12.26
CA LEU A 23 13.46 22.83 13.72
C LEU A 23 13.90 21.42 14.19
N PRO A 24 14.98 21.29 14.98
CA PRO A 24 15.25 20.03 15.63
C PRO A 24 14.22 19.88 16.74
N LEU A 25 13.22 19.01 16.54
CA LEU A 25 12.47 18.47 17.66
C LEU A 25 13.43 17.58 18.42
N VAL A 26 14.00 18.12 19.50
CA VAL A 26 14.79 17.38 20.48
C VAL A 26 13.90 16.25 21.01
N LYS A 27 14.11 15.03 20.52
CA LYS A 27 13.56 13.83 21.14
C LYS A 27 14.21 13.71 22.52
N PRO A 28 13.45 13.55 23.62
CA PRO A 28 14.04 13.06 24.86
C PRO A 28 14.64 11.68 24.55
N SER A 29 15.96 11.57 24.71
CA SER A 29 16.68 10.31 24.68
C SER A 29 16.20 9.49 25.88
N VAL A 30 15.22 8.63 25.63
CA VAL A 30 14.92 7.52 26.54
C VAL A 30 16.11 6.59 26.45
N ALA A 31 16.89 6.54 27.52
CA ALA A 31 18.00 5.61 27.69
C ALA A 31 17.56 4.20 27.28
N SER A 32 18.16 3.67 26.22
CA SER A 32 17.96 2.28 25.82
C SER A 32 18.44 1.39 26.95
N LYS A 33 17.51 0.57 27.45
CA LYS A 33 17.82 -0.58 28.29
C LYS A 33 18.94 -1.39 27.65
N THR A 34 19.84 -1.87 28.49
CA THR A 34 20.87 -2.87 28.20
C THR A 34 20.35 -3.96 27.27
N SER A 35 20.99 -4.09 26.10
CA SER A 35 20.75 -5.15 25.11
C SER A 35 20.98 -6.52 25.76
N GLU A 36 19.90 -7.25 26.01
CA GLU A 36 19.95 -8.67 26.37
C GLU A 36 20.53 -9.48 25.20
N THR A 37 21.57 -10.28 25.45
CA THR A 37 22.22 -11.12 24.44
C THR A 37 21.34 -12.33 24.15
N ALA A 38 20.95 -12.54 22.89
CA ALA A 38 20.21 -13.72 22.46
C ALA A 38 21.20 -14.87 22.19
N GLU A 39 21.03 -15.99 22.88
CA GLU A 39 21.86 -17.19 22.71
C GLU A 39 21.08 -18.29 22.00
N PHE A 40 21.68 -18.91 20.98
CA PHE A 40 21.11 -20.05 20.26
C PHE A 40 22.10 -21.20 20.20
N HIS A 41 21.61 -22.41 20.44
CA HIS A 41 22.37 -23.64 20.29
C HIS A 41 21.96 -24.27 18.96
N ILE A 42 22.92 -24.47 18.05
CA ILE A 42 22.68 -24.99 16.70
C ILE A 42 23.50 -26.27 16.52
N GLU A 43 22.79 -27.36 16.25
CA GLU A 43 23.37 -28.67 15.96
C GLU A 43 23.57 -28.83 14.45
N ALA A 44 24.76 -29.26 14.04
CA ALA A 44 25.07 -29.63 12.66
C ALA A 44 25.10 -31.17 12.54
N SER A 45 24.18 -31.73 11.76
CA SER A 45 24.15 -33.17 11.48
C SER A 45 23.40 -33.47 10.19
N HIS A 46 23.67 -34.60 9.54
CA HIS A 46 22.91 -35.15 8.41
C HIS A 46 22.59 -34.14 7.30
N PHE A 47 23.54 -33.26 6.97
CA PHE A 47 23.40 -32.18 5.99
C PHE A 47 22.34 -31.11 6.34
N GLN A 48 22.06 -30.91 7.62
CA GLN A 48 21.14 -29.90 8.14
C GLN A 48 21.71 -29.19 9.37
N PHE A 49 21.14 -28.01 9.65
CA PHE A 49 21.32 -27.31 10.91
C PHE A 49 20.02 -27.39 11.71
N GLU A 50 20.11 -27.57 13.03
CA GLU A 50 18.94 -27.60 13.91
C GLU A 50 19.16 -26.67 15.12
N PRO A 51 18.39 -25.59 15.27
CA PRO A 51 17.38 -25.09 14.32
C PRO A 51 18.03 -24.55 13.04
N ASN A 52 17.37 -24.75 11.89
CA ASN A 52 17.76 -24.14 10.62
C ASN A 52 17.23 -22.70 10.45
N ARG A 53 16.48 -22.20 11.44
CA ARG A 53 15.90 -20.86 11.43
C ARG A 53 15.95 -20.25 12.81
N ILE A 54 16.54 -19.06 12.93
CA ILE A 54 16.58 -18.30 14.18
C ILE A 54 16.07 -16.87 13.97
N GLU A 55 15.34 -16.34 14.95
CA GLU A 55 14.75 -15.00 14.91
C GLU A 55 15.37 -14.10 15.97
N VAL A 56 15.80 -12.89 15.57
CA VAL A 56 16.46 -11.91 16.45
C VAL A 56 15.96 -10.50 16.15
N ARG A 57 16.19 -9.55 17.05
CA ARG A 57 15.82 -8.14 16.83
C ARG A 57 16.98 -7.35 16.22
N GLU A 58 16.64 -6.36 15.39
CA GLU A 58 17.59 -5.36 14.88
C GLU A 58 18.31 -4.66 16.06
N GLY A 59 19.64 -4.68 16.03
CA GLY A 59 20.52 -4.18 17.10
C GLY A 59 20.77 -5.16 18.25
N GLN A 60 20.21 -6.38 18.22
CA GLN A 60 20.44 -7.38 19.24
C GLN A 60 21.83 -8.03 19.08
N ARG A 61 22.52 -8.26 20.21
CA ARG A 61 23.71 -9.10 20.25
C ARG A 61 23.30 -10.57 20.20
N VAL A 62 23.86 -11.31 19.26
CA VAL A 62 23.55 -12.73 19.03
C VAL A 62 24.79 -13.56 19.35
N ARG A 63 24.62 -14.59 20.17
CA ARG A 63 25.63 -15.62 20.47
C ARG A 63 25.15 -16.96 19.90
N LEU A 64 25.88 -17.55 18.97
CA LEU A 64 25.60 -18.89 18.47
C LEU A 64 26.58 -19.88 19.09
N VAL A 65 26.06 -20.96 19.65
CA VAL A 65 26.80 -22.11 20.17
C VAL A 65 26.58 -23.25 19.18
N LEU A 66 27.62 -23.59 18.43
CA LEU A 66 27.57 -24.53 17.31
C LEU A 66 28.26 -25.84 17.71
N HIS A 67 27.58 -26.98 17.58
CA HIS A 67 28.21 -28.30 17.76
C HIS A 67 27.81 -29.27 16.67
N SER A 68 28.67 -30.25 16.40
CA SER A 68 28.42 -31.29 15.41
C SER A 68 28.13 -32.64 16.07
N LEU A 69 27.19 -33.40 15.49
CA LEU A 69 26.81 -34.74 15.96
C LEU A 69 27.31 -35.90 15.10
N ASP A 70 27.70 -35.67 13.83
CA ASP A 70 28.00 -36.74 12.88
C ASP A 70 29.28 -36.57 12.05
N GLY A 71 29.97 -35.42 12.13
CA GLY A 71 31.20 -35.18 11.38
C GLY A 71 31.79 -33.77 11.51
N VAL A 72 32.64 -33.37 10.57
CA VAL A 72 33.14 -31.98 10.48
C VAL A 72 32.22 -31.18 9.56
N HIS A 73 31.78 -30.00 10.01
CA HIS A 73 30.98 -29.07 9.21
C HIS A 73 31.62 -27.68 9.14
N GLY A 74 31.21 -26.88 8.18
CA GLY A 74 31.47 -25.45 8.14
C GLY A 74 30.23 -24.66 8.56
N PHE A 75 30.41 -23.40 8.92
CA PHE A 75 29.31 -22.48 9.17
C PHE A 75 29.70 -21.08 8.70
N ALA A 76 28.92 -20.51 7.78
CA ALA A 76 29.14 -19.15 7.30
C ALA A 76 27.84 -18.36 7.24
N ILE A 77 27.93 -17.09 7.64
CA ILE A 77 26.89 -16.07 7.47
C ILE A 77 27.52 -14.91 6.69
N PRO A 78 27.37 -14.87 5.34
CA PRO A 78 28.09 -13.91 4.50
C PRO A 78 27.86 -12.45 4.89
N GLU A 79 26.62 -12.08 5.26
CA GLU A 79 26.28 -10.70 5.62
C GLU A 79 27.03 -10.22 6.88
N PHE A 80 27.18 -11.09 7.88
CA PHE A 80 27.83 -10.75 9.14
C PHE A 80 29.35 -11.06 9.12
N GLY A 81 29.91 -11.41 7.96
CA GLY A 81 31.33 -11.73 7.80
C GLY A 81 31.78 -12.94 8.61
N VAL A 82 30.84 -13.82 9.00
CA VAL A 82 31.12 -15.01 9.79
C VAL A 82 31.48 -16.17 8.86
N SER A 83 32.60 -16.83 9.13
CA SER A 83 32.96 -18.11 8.52
C SER A 83 33.88 -18.89 9.44
N LEU A 84 33.47 -20.10 9.83
CA LEU A 84 34.24 -20.96 10.74
C LEU A 84 34.01 -22.44 10.46
N ARG A 85 34.84 -23.27 11.10
CA ARG A 85 34.76 -24.73 11.06
C ARG A 85 34.25 -25.27 12.39
N ILE A 86 33.28 -26.19 12.33
CA ILE A 86 32.71 -26.93 13.46
C ILE A 86 33.41 -28.30 13.54
N PRO A 87 34.19 -28.59 14.59
CA PRO A 87 34.90 -29.86 14.75
C PRO A 87 33.94 -31.00 15.11
N GLU A 88 34.34 -32.22 14.76
CA GLU A 88 33.67 -33.45 15.18
C GLU A 88 33.93 -33.74 16.67
N GLY A 89 33.00 -34.40 17.35
CA GLY A 89 33.18 -34.87 18.73
C GLY A 89 32.53 -34.00 19.81
N GLY A 90 31.54 -33.18 19.45
CA GLY A 90 30.66 -32.48 20.40
C GLY A 90 31.28 -31.30 21.13
N VAL A 91 32.49 -30.85 20.75
CA VAL A 91 33.09 -29.62 21.28
C VAL A 91 32.38 -28.41 20.66
N PRO A 92 31.67 -27.58 21.43
CA PRO A 92 30.96 -26.43 20.88
C PRO A 92 31.92 -25.32 20.46
N VAL A 93 31.60 -24.65 19.36
CA VAL A 93 32.26 -23.43 18.89
C VAL A 93 31.29 -22.28 19.04
N GLU A 94 31.77 -21.18 19.62
CA GLU A 94 30.93 -20.01 19.87
C GLU A 94 31.30 -18.85 18.96
N ILE A 95 30.27 -18.11 18.52
CA ILE A 95 30.44 -16.84 17.83
C ILE A 95 29.47 -15.80 18.34
N GLU A 96 29.91 -14.54 18.30
CA GLU A 96 29.07 -13.39 18.57
C GLU A 96 29.08 -12.41 17.40
N PHE A 97 27.91 -11.89 17.07
CA PHE A 97 27.75 -10.78 16.12
C PHE A 97 26.59 -9.88 16.54
N ILE A 98 26.49 -8.71 15.91
CA ILE A 98 25.37 -7.78 16.09
C ILE A 98 24.49 -7.88 14.85
N ALA A 99 23.20 -8.15 15.05
CA ALA A 99 22.21 -8.16 13.98
C ALA A 99 21.78 -6.73 13.63
N ASP A 100 22.65 -5.98 12.94
CA ASP A 100 22.52 -4.53 12.74
C ASP A 100 21.57 -4.12 11.61
N ASN A 101 21.20 -5.04 10.72
CA ASN A 101 20.30 -4.79 9.60
C ASN A 101 19.09 -5.72 9.65
N ALA A 102 17.88 -5.18 9.50
CA ALA A 102 16.66 -5.98 9.40
C ALA A 102 16.57 -6.70 8.04
N GLY A 103 16.21 -7.98 8.03
CA GLY A 103 16.19 -8.80 6.81
C GLY A 103 16.22 -10.30 7.08
N VAL A 104 16.34 -11.09 6.01
CA VAL A 104 16.56 -12.55 6.06
C VAL A 104 17.97 -12.80 5.56
N PHE A 105 18.82 -13.39 6.39
CA PHE A 105 20.22 -13.63 6.09
C PHE A 105 20.50 -15.13 6.05
N PRO A 106 20.80 -15.69 4.87
CA PRO A 106 21.07 -17.11 4.76
C PRO A 106 22.42 -17.43 5.45
N PHE A 107 22.47 -18.58 6.10
CA PHE A 107 23.69 -19.22 6.54
C PHE A 107 23.79 -20.62 5.93
N GLY A 108 25.01 -21.12 5.81
CA GLY A 108 25.25 -22.41 5.15
C GLY A 108 26.57 -23.04 5.55
N CYS A 109 26.72 -24.29 5.15
CA CYS A 109 27.96 -25.02 5.35
C CYS A 109 29.06 -24.47 4.44
N SER A 110 30.16 -23.97 5.01
CA SER A 110 31.30 -23.41 4.27
C SER A 110 32.40 -24.42 3.94
N GLU A 111 32.30 -25.64 4.46
CA GLU A 111 33.27 -26.71 4.29
C GLU A 111 32.56 -27.93 3.71
N TYR A 112 33.11 -28.54 2.66
CA TYR A 112 32.48 -29.69 2.01
C TYR A 112 32.31 -30.86 3.00
N CYS A 113 31.07 -31.16 3.39
CA CYS A 113 30.72 -32.16 4.39
C CYS A 113 30.08 -33.43 3.82
N GLY A 114 29.87 -33.50 2.50
CA GLY A 114 29.38 -34.70 1.79
C GLY A 114 28.33 -34.38 0.71
N VAL A 115 27.60 -35.41 0.26
CA VAL A 115 26.70 -35.31 -0.91
C VAL A 115 25.53 -34.34 -0.73
N GLY A 116 25.05 -34.13 0.51
CA GLY A 116 23.99 -33.16 0.82
C GLY A 116 24.50 -31.75 1.15
N HIS A 117 25.82 -31.49 1.03
CA HIS A 117 26.43 -30.23 1.43
C HIS A 117 25.76 -28.98 0.82
N ALA A 118 25.34 -29.05 -0.45
CA ALA A 118 24.72 -27.93 -1.14
C ALA A 118 23.35 -27.52 -0.56
N ASP A 119 22.65 -28.47 0.06
CA ASP A 119 21.32 -28.24 0.65
C ASP A 119 21.40 -27.86 2.14
N MET A 120 22.61 -27.93 2.73
CA MET A 120 22.87 -27.63 4.15
C MET A 120 22.87 -26.13 4.42
N THR A 121 21.66 -25.58 4.51
CA THR A 121 21.39 -24.15 4.64
C THR A 121 20.37 -23.85 5.74
N GLY A 122 20.37 -22.61 6.21
CA GLY A 122 19.40 -22.06 7.15
C GLY A 122 19.31 -20.55 7.03
N GLU A 123 18.49 -19.91 7.86
CA GLU A 123 18.29 -18.46 7.82
C GLU A 123 18.24 -17.80 9.21
N ILE A 124 18.83 -16.62 9.30
CA ILE A 124 18.65 -15.69 10.41
C ILE A 124 17.65 -14.63 9.97
N VAL A 125 16.53 -14.54 10.67
CA VAL A 125 15.52 -13.51 10.45
C VAL A 125 15.72 -12.41 11.46
N VAL A 126 16.23 -11.26 11.01
CA VAL A 126 16.38 -10.06 11.83
C VAL A 126 15.11 -9.22 11.68
N LEU A 127 14.29 -9.30 12.72
CA LEU A 127 13.10 -8.50 12.88
C LEU A 127 13.52 -7.05 13.11
N GLY A 128 13.15 -6.16 12.20
CA GLY A 128 13.34 -4.73 12.40
C GLY A 128 12.67 -4.26 13.69
N ALA A 129 13.07 -3.11 14.22
CA ALA A 129 12.49 -2.54 15.45
C ALA A 129 10.95 -2.27 15.39
N SER A 130 10.26 -2.71 14.34
CA SER A 130 8.82 -2.93 14.29
C SER A 130 8.54 -4.43 14.16
N ARG A 131 7.90 -5.01 15.21
CA ARG A 131 7.51 -6.44 15.38
C ARG A 131 8.59 -7.40 15.84
N ALA A 132 8.81 -7.43 17.14
CA ALA A 132 9.01 -8.70 17.80
C ALA A 132 7.92 -8.86 18.85
N ASP A 133 6.77 -9.29 18.33
CA ASP A 133 5.68 -9.96 19.04
C ASP A 133 4.73 -10.59 17.99
N GLU A 134 5.23 -11.52 17.16
CA GLU A 134 4.36 -12.37 16.33
C GLU A 134 4.94 -13.80 16.20
N THR A 135 5.06 -14.48 17.34
CA THR A 135 4.92 -15.94 17.42
C THR A 135 3.98 -16.29 18.57
N SER A 136 2.77 -15.72 18.54
CA SER A 136 1.54 -16.19 19.21
C SER A 136 0.38 -15.18 19.03
N SER A 137 0.00 -14.85 17.80
CA SER A 137 -1.36 -14.30 17.50
C SER A 137 -1.66 -14.21 15.99
N THR A 138 -1.28 -15.22 15.21
CA THR A 138 -1.87 -15.40 13.88
C THR A 138 -3.36 -15.78 14.07
N SER A 139 -4.32 -14.84 14.16
CA SER A 139 -5.76 -15.12 13.90
C SER A 139 -6.81 -13.98 14.03
N GLU A 140 -6.58 -12.74 14.51
CA GLU A 140 -7.76 -11.94 14.95
C GLU A 140 -7.96 -10.49 14.50
N LEU A 141 -7.25 -9.96 13.51
CA LEU A 141 -7.48 -8.56 13.08
C LEU A 141 -7.77 -8.44 11.59
N VAL A 142 -8.76 -7.62 11.23
CA VAL A 142 -8.96 -7.16 9.84
C VAL A 142 -7.69 -6.44 9.39
N GLU A 143 -6.78 -7.18 8.80
CA GLU A 143 -5.69 -6.61 8.04
C GLU A 143 -6.30 -5.99 6.78
N GLU A 144 -5.89 -4.77 6.45
CA GLU A 144 -6.42 -4.10 5.27
C GLU A 144 -6.01 -4.88 4.04
N ALA A 145 -6.99 -5.55 3.42
CA ALA A 145 -6.73 -6.47 2.32
C ALA A 145 -6.09 -5.71 1.15
N ASP A 146 -6.63 -4.54 0.80
CA ASP A 146 -6.15 -3.73 -0.31
C ASP A 146 -5.89 -2.27 0.08
N PHE A 147 -5.09 -1.58 -0.74
CA PHE A 147 -4.66 -0.20 -0.54
C PHE A 147 -5.77 0.83 -0.67
N ASN A 148 -6.88 0.44 -1.27
CA ASN A 148 -8.09 1.21 -1.41
C ASN A 148 -9.28 0.34 -0.97
N ILE A 149 -10.39 0.95 -0.61
CA ILE A 149 -11.66 0.26 -0.37
C ILE A 149 -12.18 -0.21 -1.72
N ILE A 150 -12.70 0.69 -2.57
CA ILE A 150 -12.89 0.43 -3.99
C ILE A 150 -12.06 1.48 -4.76
N ASN A 151 -12.38 2.76 -4.57
CA ASN A 151 -11.61 3.88 -5.06
C ASN A 151 -10.98 4.71 -3.92
N ILE A 152 -11.61 4.77 -2.74
CA ILE A 152 -11.08 5.54 -1.59
C ILE A 152 -9.81 4.87 -1.04
N PRO A 153 -8.71 5.62 -0.81
CA PRO A 153 -7.50 5.06 -0.22
C PRO A 153 -7.71 4.65 1.25
N THR A 154 -6.94 3.66 1.69
CA THR A 154 -6.89 3.16 3.08
C THR A 154 -5.57 3.58 3.73
N THR A 155 -5.30 3.26 5.00
CA THR A 155 -4.01 3.58 5.62
C THR A 155 -2.97 2.48 5.43
N LEU A 156 -3.27 1.42 4.66
CA LEU A 156 -2.34 0.35 4.33
C LEU A 156 -1.10 0.91 3.63
N GLN A 157 0.07 0.52 4.13
CA GLN A 157 1.36 0.95 3.60
C GLN A 157 2.07 -0.19 2.91
N MET A 158 2.85 0.18 1.89
CA MET A 158 3.86 -0.71 1.31
C MET A 158 5.04 -0.86 2.24
N GLY A 159 5.55 -2.10 2.34
CA GLY A 159 6.86 -2.34 2.92
C GLY A 159 7.96 -1.62 2.13
N ARG A 160 9.03 -1.22 2.82
CA ARG A 160 10.19 -0.57 2.18
C ARG A 160 10.79 -1.48 1.11
N HIS A 161 11.05 -0.92 -0.07
CA HIS A 161 11.55 -1.62 -1.26
C HIS A 161 10.66 -2.74 -1.79
N ARG A 162 9.40 -2.78 -1.35
CA ARG A 162 8.37 -3.68 -1.88
C ARG A 162 7.52 -2.94 -2.88
N PHE A 163 6.90 -3.66 -3.79
CA PHE A 163 5.97 -3.09 -4.76
C PHE A 163 4.64 -3.81 -4.74
N ALA A 164 3.60 -3.13 -5.23
CA ALA A 164 2.31 -3.72 -5.47
C ALA A 164 1.79 -3.31 -6.84
N PHE A 165 1.03 -4.20 -7.44
CA PHE A 165 0.34 -3.96 -8.69
C PHE A 165 -1.16 -4.10 -8.46
N ARG A 166 -1.93 -3.12 -8.93
CA ARG A 166 -3.39 -3.12 -8.84
C ARG A 166 -3.99 -2.85 -10.21
N VAL A 167 -4.97 -3.66 -10.58
CA VAL A 167 -5.78 -3.50 -11.79
C VAL A 167 -7.19 -3.15 -11.36
N THR A 168 -7.76 -2.10 -11.94
CA THR A 168 -9.18 -1.77 -11.83
C THR A 168 -9.84 -2.01 -13.18
N HIS A 169 -11.09 -2.46 -13.15
CA HIS A 169 -11.89 -2.68 -14.34
C HIS A 169 -13.33 -2.27 -14.06
N ARG A 170 -13.90 -1.39 -14.88
CA ARG A 170 -15.30 -0.99 -14.83
C ARG A 170 -15.93 -1.23 -16.20
N PHE A 171 -16.94 -2.08 -16.27
CA PHE A 171 -17.68 -2.31 -17.51
C PHE A 171 -18.47 -1.03 -17.85
N ALA A 172 -18.40 -0.60 -19.10
CA ALA A 172 -18.88 0.72 -19.51
C ALA A 172 -20.40 0.79 -19.69
N ARG A 173 -21.10 -0.34 -19.71
CA ARG A 173 -22.56 -0.39 -19.79
C ARG A 173 -23.17 -0.22 -18.39
N PRO A 174 -24.00 0.81 -18.15
CA PRO A 174 -24.82 0.88 -16.95
C PRO A 174 -25.76 -0.32 -16.85
N LEU A 175 -25.87 -0.91 -15.67
CA LEU A 175 -26.75 -2.03 -15.36
C LEU A 175 -28.23 -1.67 -15.52
N GLY A 176 -28.58 -0.39 -15.28
CA GLY A 176 -29.92 0.16 -15.47
C GLY A 176 -30.26 0.52 -16.92
N GLN A 177 -29.32 0.41 -17.87
CA GLN A 177 -29.56 0.78 -19.26
C GLN A 177 -30.45 -0.27 -19.94
N GLY A 178 -31.60 0.18 -20.47
CA GLY A 178 -32.52 -0.66 -21.25
C GLY A 178 -33.35 -1.62 -20.41
N SER A 179 -33.88 -2.66 -21.06
CA SER A 179 -34.67 -3.71 -20.37
C SER A 179 -33.77 -4.79 -19.76
N PHE A 180 -34.30 -5.57 -18.80
CA PHE A 180 -33.58 -6.70 -18.22
C PHE A 180 -33.18 -7.77 -19.28
N VAL A 181 -33.99 -7.97 -20.32
CA VAL A 181 -33.67 -8.90 -21.41
C VAL A 181 -32.44 -8.42 -22.19
N GLN A 182 -32.36 -7.12 -22.49
CA GLN A 182 -31.18 -6.52 -23.14
C GLN A 182 -29.93 -6.58 -22.27
N LEU A 183 -30.06 -6.50 -20.94
CA LEU A 183 -28.94 -6.70 -20.02
C LEU A 183 -28.43 -8.15 -20.07
N LEU A 184 -29.33 -9.14 -20.17
CA LEU A 184 -28.94 -10.54 -20.31
C LEU A 184 -28.32 -10.86 -21.67
N GLU A 185 -28.85 -10.26 -22.75
CA GLU A 185 -28.29 -10.39 -24.10
C GLU A 185 -26.86 -9.85 -24.19
N ASP A 186 -26.52 -8.83 -23.39
CA ASP A 186 -25.17 -8.25 -23.26
C ASP A 186 -24.34 -8.89 -22.13
N PHE A 187 -24.70 -10.12 -21.74
CA PHE A 187 -24.06 -10.91 -20.69
C PHE A 187 -23.83 -10.12 -19.38
N LEU A 188 -24.86 -9.41 -18.90
CA LEU A 188 -24.85 -8.57 -17.70
C LEU A 188 -23.89 -7.36 -17.80
N GLY A 189 -23.61 -6.89 -19.02
CA GLY A 189 -22.68 -5.79 -19.30
C GLY A 189 -21.24 -6.24 -19.51
N LEU A 190 -20.97 -7.54 -19.47
CA LEU A 190 -19.62 -8.10 -19.63
C LEU A 190 -19.12 -8.05 -21.09
N ASP A 191 -20.03 -7.97 -22.06
CA ASP A 191 -19.71 -7.89 -23.49
C ASP A 191 -19.38 -6.45 -23.94
N GLY A 192 -19.63 -5.46 -23.09
CA GLY A 192 -19.36 -4.05 -23.34
C GLY A 192 -17.88 -3.66 -23.25
N GLY A 193 -17.58 -2.41 -23.64
CA GLY A 193 -16.27 -1.80 -23.40
C GLY A 193 -15.98 -1.61 -21.90
N ALA A 194 -14.78 -1.16 -21.55
CA ALA A 194 -14.40 -0.97 -20.16
C ALA A 194 -13.43 0.18 -19.93
N GLN A 195 -13.55 0.79 -18.75
CA GLN A 195 -12.49 1.61 -18.19
C GLN A 195 -11.55 0.71 -17.37
N ILE A 196 -10.30 0.64 -17.79
CA ILE A 196 -9.26 -0.20 -17.16
C ILE A 196 -8.24 0.72 -16.54
N GLY A 197 -7.85 0.47 -15.30
CA GLY A 197 -6.78 1.17 -14.62
C GLY A 197 -5.64 0.22 -14.23
N LEU A 198 -4.40 0.68 -14.38
CA LEU A 198 -3.19 -0.04 -14.02
C LEU A 198 -2.38 0.83 -13.04
N GLU A 199 -2.24 0.36 -11.81
CA GLU A 199 -1.49 1.04 -10.75
C GLU A 199 -0.24 0.23 -10.39
N LEU A 200 0.91 0.90 -10.40
CA LEU A 200 2.13 0.42 -9.77
C LEU A 200 2.44 1.28 -8.56
N ARG A 201 2.63 0.63 -7.41
CA ARG A 201 2.97 1.27 -6.15
C ARG A 201 4.29 0.73 -5.61
N TYR A 202 5.08 1.60 -5.00
CA TYR A 202 6.39 1.27 -4.44
C TYR A 202 6.58 1.90 -3.05
N GLY A 203 7.06 1.11 -2.09
CA GLY A 203 7.47 1.62 -0.77
C GLY A 203 8.87 2.24 -0.84
N LEU A 204 8.94 3.56 -0.88
CA LEU A 204 10.19 4.30 -1.07
C LEU A 204 11.06 4.29 0.20
N PHE A 205 10.48 4.69 1.33
CA PHE A 205 11.11 4.70 2.65
C PHE A 205 10.17 4.06 3.68
N ARG A 206 10.58 3.95 4.94
CA ARG A 206 9.64 3.59 6.02
C ARG A 206 8.51 4.62 6.00
N ASN A 207 7.26 4.14 6.00
CA ASN A 207 6.04 4.95 6.03
C ASN A 207 5.78 5.84 4.80
N THR A 208 6.57 5.69 3.74
CA THR A 208 6.43 6.48 2.51
C THR A 208 6.22 5.56 1.32
N GLN A 209 5.14 5.78 0.59
CA GLN A 209 4.88 5.07 -0.65
C GLN A 209 4.54 6.04 -1.76
N ILE A 210 4.94 5.68 -2.97
CA ILE A 210 4.65 6.42 -4.20
C ILE A 210 4.00 5.48 -5.20
N GLY A 211 3.28 6.04 -6.16
CA GLY A 211 2.74 5.24 -7.24
C GLY A 211 2.40 6.04 -8.47
N VAL A 212 2.20 5.28 -9.54
CA VAL A 212 1.68 5.75 -10.83
C VAL A 212 0.44 4.94 -11.14
N TYR A 213 -0.63 5.62 -11.56
CA TYR A 213 -1.89 5.01 -11.94
C TYR A 213 -2.30 5.52 -13.32
N ARG A 214 -2.53 4.61 -14.27
CA ARG A 214 -2.93 4.94 -15.63
C ARG A 214 -4.27 4.31 -15.95
N THR A 215 -5.19 5.07 -16.50
CA THR A 215 -6.47 4.56 -17.00
C THR A 215 -6.52 4.47 -18.54
N SER A 216 -7.46 3.68 -19.07
CA SER A 216 -7.59 3.40 -20.51
C SER A 216 -7.99 4.62 -21.34
N ASP A 217 -8.54 5.66 -20.71
CA ASP A 217 -8.77 7.00 -21.29
C ASP A 217 -7.47 7.85 -21.40
N ARG A 218 -6.31 7.24 -21.15
CA ARG A 218 -4.97 7.85 -21.18
C ARG A 218 -4.70 8.86 -20.06
N THR A 219 -5.55 8.93 -19.05
CA THR A 219 -5.26 9.70 -17.85
C THR A 219 -4.14 9.04 -17.06
N ILE A 220 -3.17 9.83 -16.57
CA ILE A 220 -2.06 9.38 -15.72
C ILE A 220 -2.09 10.17 -14.42
N GLN A 221 -2.07 9.47 -13.30
CA GLN A 221 -1.92 10.03 -11.97
C GLN A 221 -0.58 9.61 -11.36
N PHE A 222 0.16 10.57 -10.84
CA PHE A 222 1.26 10.34 -9.91
C PHE A 222 0.81 10.67 -8.51
N PHE A 223 1.15 9.84 -7.53
CA PHE A 223 0.78 10.07 -6.14
C PHE A 223 1.86 9.63 -5.15
N GLY A 224 1.81 10.25 -3.98
CA GLY A 224 2.60 9.88 -2.82
C GLY A 224 1.72 9.84 -1.58
N ARG A 225 1.96 8.88 -0.70
CA ARG A 225 1.37 8.85 0.64
C ARG A 225 2.43 8.71 1.71
N GLN A 226 2.24 9.46 2.78
CA GLN A 226 3.07 9.42 3.97
C GLN A 226 2.19 9.04 5.15
N ARG A 227 2.51 7.95 5.84
CA ARG A 227 1.89 7.65 7.13
C ARG A 227 2.45 8.59 8.20
N LEU A 228 1.54 9.19 8.96
CA LEU A 228 1.84 10.08 10.08
C LEU A 228 1.59 9.39 11.42
N LEU A 229 0.51 8.61 11.53
CA LEU A 229 0.19 7.83 12.73
C LEU A 229 -0.17 6.40 12.35
N GLU A 230 0.43 5.44 13.04
CA GLU A 230 0.11 4.03 12.94
C GLU A 230 -0.88 3.60 14.02
N GLN A 231 -2.02 3.06 13.60
CA GLN A 231 -3.01 2.57 14.54
C GLN A 231 -2.47 1.38 15.34
N GLY A 232 -2.62 1.44 16.66
CA GLY A 232 -2.12 0.43 17.59
C GLY A 232 -0.77 0.81 18.20
N THR A 233 0.09 1.48 17.43
CA THR A 233 1.41 1.95 17.89
C THR A 233 1.35 3.38 18.41
N ASP A 234 0.83 4.32 17.61
CA ASP A 234 0.81 5.75 17.94
C ASP A 234 -0.51 6.21 18.55
N GLY A 235 -1.55 5.37 18.45
CA GLY A 235 -2.87 5.69 18.97
C GLY A 235 -3.98 4.84 18.37
N PRO A 236 -5.24 5.21 18.60
CA PRO A 236 -6.38 4.39 18.25
C PRO A 236 -6.92 4.71 16.84
N ILE A 237 -6.24 5.56 16.08
CA ILE A 237 -6.55 5.89 14.69
C ILE A 237 -5.28 5.77 13.84
N GLY A 238 -5.44 5.39 12.58
CA GLY A 238 -4.41 5.53 11.56
C GLY A 238 -4.59 6.84 10.81
N LEU A 239 -3.50 7.49 10.43
CA LEU A 239 -3.49 8.77 9.72
C LEU A 239 -2.40 8.78 8.66
N ASP A 240 -2.81 9.00 7.41
CA ASP A 240 -1.92 9.24 6.28
C ASP A 240 -2.19 10.61 5.64
N LEU A 241 -1.13 11.27 5.17
CA LEU A 241 -1.19 12.37 4.21
C LEU A 241 -1.10 11.80 2.79
N SER A 242 -1.91 12.32 1.87
CA SER A 242 -1.93 11.94 0.46
C SER A 242 -1.76 13.16 -0.42
N LEU A 243 -0.84 13.05 -1.39
CA LEU A 243 -0.58 14.06 -2.41
C LEU A 243 -0.64 13.40 -3.78
N GLY A 244 -1.11 14.12 -4.79
CA GLY A 244 -1.09 13.60 -6.15
C GLY A 244 -1.32 14.67 -7.19
N ILE A 245 -1.09 14.30 -8.43
CA ILE A 245 -1.44 15.09 -9.59
C ILE A 245 -1.87 14.15 -10.71
N GLU A 246 -2.99 14.47 -11.32
CA GLU A 246 -3.49 13.81 -12.50
C GLU A 246 -3.26 14.68 -13.73
N GLY A 247 -2.94 14.07 -14.88
CA GLY A 247 -2.90 14.72 -16.19
C GLY A 247 -3.54 13.85 -17.26
N LYS A 248 -4.24 14.47 -18.21
CA LYS A 248 -4.96 13.80 -19.30
C LYS A 248 -4.10 13.65 -20.55
N ASP A 249 -4.59 12.82 -21.48
CA ASP A 249 -3.92 12.42 -22.73
C ASP A 249 -2.42 12.13 -22.59
N ASN A 250 -2.09 11.14 -21.76
CA ASN A 250 -0.71 10.77 -21.42
C ASN A 250 0.06 11.88 -20.69
N PHE A 251 -0.61 12.62 -19.81
CA PHE A 251 -0.02 13.70 -19.01
C PHE A 251 0.44 14.90 -19.85
N GLN A 252 -0.26 15.20 -20.94
CA GLN A 252 0.03 16.33 -21.82
C GLN A 252 -0.91 17.52 -21.60
N GLU A 253 -2.13 17.25 -21.14
CA GLU A 253 -3.22 18.22 -21.02
C GLU A 253 -3.85 18.14 -19.63
N ASP A 254 -4.56 19.20 -19.24
CA ASP A 254 -5.42 19.30 -18.04
C ASP A 254 -4.85 18.66 -16.76
N TYR A 255 -4.25 19.47 -15.90
CA TYR A 255 -3.63 18.97 -14.67
C TYR A 255 -4.51 19.20 -13.45
N SER A 256 -4.87 18.14 -12.74
CA SER A 256 -5.68 18.19 -11.52
C SER A 256 -4.84 17.79 -10.30
N PRO A 257 -4.29 18.75 -9.52
CA PRO A 257 -3.56 18.46 -8.30
C PRO A 257 -4.51 18.01 -7.19
N GLN A 258 -4.01 17.16 -6.29
CA GLN A 258 -4.75 16.59 -5.17
C GLN A 258 -3.97 16.69 -3.87
N LEU A 259 -4.68 17.09 -2.80
CA LEU A 259 -4.23 17.03 -1.42
C LEU A 259 -5.33 16.36 -0.59
N GLY A 260 -4.98 15.36 0.21
CA GLY A 260 -5.95 14.68 1.06
C GLY A 260 -5.34 14.10 2.32
N VAL A 261 -6.22 13.75 3.25
CA VAL A 261 -5.89 13.03 4.47
C VAL A 261 -6.66 11.71 4.43
N VAL A 262 -6.06 10.63 4.91
CA VAL A 262 -6.74 9.33 5.06
C VAL A 262 -6.71 8.93 6.52
N LEU A 263 -7.91 8.76 7.08
CA LEU A 263 -8.14 8.29 8.43
C LEU A 263 -8.67 6.87 8.36
N SER A 264 -8.20 6.03 9.28
CA SER A 264 -8.75 4.68 9.47
C SER A 264 -8.97 4.41 10.95
N ARG A 265 -10.06 3.73 11.26
CA ARG A 265 -10.29 3.18 12.60
C ARG A 265 -10.80 1.75 12.52
N ARG A 266 -10.08 0.80 13.13
CA ARG A 266 -10.60 -0.56 13.35
C ARG A 266 -11.46 -0.60 14.61
N LEU A 267 -12.59 -1.28 14.54
CA LEU A 267 -13.52 -1.48 15.65
C LEU A 267 -13.69 -2.98 15.86
N GLY A 268 -12.98 -3.51 16.86
CA GLY A 268 -12.89 -4.95 17.12
C GLY A 268 -12.14 -5.71 16.01
N SER A 269 -12.43 -7.00 15.87
CA SER A 269 -11.76 -7.90 14.94
C SER A 269 -12.39 -7.99 13.55
N ARG A 270 -13.56 -7.38 13.33
CA ARG A 270 -14.37 -7.58 12.11
C ARG A 270 -14.74 -6.31 11.35
N PHE A 271 -14.52 -5.13 11.91
CA PHE A 271 -14.99 -3.88 11.31
C PHE A 271 -13.87 -2.84 11.20
N ALA A 272 -13.85 -2.13 10.08
CA ALA A 272 -12.98 -0.97 9.88
C ALA A 272 -13.74 0.17 9.20
N LEU A 273 -13.50 1.39 9.67
CA LEU A 273 -14.04 2.63 9.14
C LEU A 273 -12.94 3.49 8.55
N TYR A 274 -13.30 4.26 7.54
CA TYR A 274 -12.41 5.14 6.81
C TYR A 274 -13.06 6.49 6.57
N ALA A 275 -12.25 7.54 6.64
CA ALA A 275 -12.62 8.87 6.18
C ALA A 275 -11.45 9.49 5.42
N SER A 276 -11.71 10.03 4.24
CA SER A 276 -10.70 10.56 3.33
C SER A 276 -11.13 11.92 2.77
N PRO A 277 -11.11 13.00 3.58
CA PRO A 277 -11.31 14.34 3.05
C PRO A 277 -10.18 14.70 2.09
N SER A 278 -10.53 15.25 0.93
CA SER A 278 -9.57 15.65 -0.09
C SER A 278 -10.03 16.87 -0.87
N PHE A 279 -9.05 17.67 -1.27
CA PHE A 279 -9.18 18.76 -2.22
C PHE A 279 -8.61 18.29 -3.56
N VAL A 280 -9.34 18.57 -4.63
CA VAL A 280 -8.90 18.34 -6.02
C VAL A 280 -9.07 19.65 -6.78
N GLY A 281 -8.00 20.16 -7.38
CA GLY A 281 -8.06 21.35 -8.24
C GLY A 281 -8.29 20.98 -9.69
N ASN A 282 -8.64 21.97 -10.52
CA ASN A 282 -8.88 21.82 -11.95
C ASN A 282 -9.91 20.73 -12.25
N THR A 283 -11.11 20.90 -11.69
CA THR A 283 -12.21 19.94 -11.83
C THR A 283 -13.22 20.38 -12.88
N ASP A 284 -13.33 21.67 -13.20
CA ASP A 284 -14.17 22.10 -14.31
C ASP A 284 -13.34 22.16 -15.62
N LEU A 285 -13.35 21.05 -16.35
CA LEU A 285 -12.64 20.95 -17.63
C LEU A 285 -13.46 21.42 -18.84
N LEU A 286 -14.70 21.86 -18.65
CA LEU A 286 -15.62 22.17 -19.76
C LEU A 286 -15.82 23.68 -19.95
N SER A 287 -15.55 24.48 -18.92
CA SER A 287 -15.63 25.95 -18.95
C SER A 287 -14.31 26.63 -18.54
N PRO A 288 -13.17 26.39 -19.22
CA PRO A 288 -11.88 26.94 -18.80
C PRO A 288 -11.76 28.47 -18.89
N ASP A 289 -12.68 29.14 -19.61
CA ASP A 289 -12.62 30.58 -19.95
C ASP A 289 -13.92 31.35 -19.59
N SER A 290 -14.86 30.78 -18.84
CA SER A 290 -16.03 31.55 -18.39
C SER A 290 -15.60 32.61 -17.38
N SER A 291 -15.88 33.88 -17.71
CA SER A 291 -15.67 35.04 -16.84
C SER A 291 -16.57 35.07 -15.59
N ASP A 292 -17.35 34.02 -15.39
CA ASP A 292 -18.27 33.86 -14.27
C ASP A 292 -17.57 32.99 -13.21
N GLU A 293 -17.77 33.33 -11.94
CA GLU A 293 -17.13 32.79 -10.74
C GLU A 293 -17.45 31.28 -10.49
N GLU A 294 -17.10 30.39 -11.42
CA GLU A 294 -17.25 28.95 -11.22
C GLU A 294 -16.00 28.38 -10.51
N ASP A 295 -16.25 27.62 -9.43
CA ASP A 295 -15.21 27.03 -8.60
C ASP A 295 -14.43 25.96 -9.39
N ASP A 296 -13.20 26.24 -9.80
CA ASP A 296 -12.33 25.26 -10.48
C ASP A 296 -11.59 24.31 -9.50
N TYR A 297 -12.32 23.85 -8.50
CA TYR A 297 -11.87 22.84 -7.54
C TYR A 297 -13.07 22.10 -6.98
N THR A 298 -12.83 20.95 -6.36
CA THR A 298 -13.84 20.20 -5.62
C THR A 298 -13.24 19.71 -4.31
N VAL A 299 -14.00 19.86 -3.22
CA VAL A 299 -13.71 19.18 -1.95
C VAL A 299 -14.58 17.94 -1.85
N VAL A 300 -13.96 16.78 -1.72
CA VAL A 300 -14.65 15.48 -1.61
C VAL A 300 -14.40 14.89 -0.22
N LEU A 301 -15.46 14.43 0.45
CA LEU A 301 -15.35 13.67 1.68
C LEU A 301 -15.57 12.19 1.39
N GLY A 302 -14.49 11.43 1.22
CA GLY A 302 -14.60 9.98 1.12
C GLY A 302 -14.94 9.36 2.48
N LEU A 303 -15.92 8.47 2.53
CA LEU A 303 -16.30 7.67 3.68
C LEU A 303 -16.34 6.21 3.24
N GLY A 304 -15.87 5.30 4.08
CA GLY A 304 -16.00 3.89 3.74
C GLY A 304 -15.89 2.96 4.93
N ALA A 305 -16.29 1.72 4.68
CA ALA A 305 -16.36 0.68 5.67
C ALA A 305 -15.96 -0.68 5.10
N ARG A 306 -15.39 -1.52 5.95
CA ARG A 306 -15.12 -2.93 5.70
C ARG A 306 -15.74 -3.78 6.80
N VAL A 307 -16.40 -4.86 6.41
CA VAL A 307 -16.98 -5.86 7.31
C VAL A 307 -16.45 -7.24 6.94
N LEU A 308 -15.64 -7.83 7.82
CA LEU A 308 -15.14 -9.19 7.66
C LEU A 308 -16.26 -10.21 7.94
N ILE A 309 -16.62 -10.99 6.93
CA ILE A 309 -17.66 -12.02 7.00
C ILE A 309 -17.05 -13.37 7.39
N THR A 310 -15.92 -13.70 6.75
CA THR A 310 -15.06 -14.84 7.05
C THR A 310 -13.61 -14.38 6.96
N ASP A 311 -12.65 -15.20 7.39
CA ASP A 311 -11.21 -14.86 7.36
C ASP A 311 -10.66 -14.52 5.95
N THR A 312 -11.44 -14.79 4.90
CA THR A 312 -11.06 -14.50 3.51
C THR A 312 -12.09 -13.70 2.74
N VAL A 313 -13.25 -13.35 3.32
CA VAL A 313 -14.33 -12.66 2.61
C VAL A 313 -14.74 -11.43 3.38
N THR A 314 -14.69 -10.28 2.72
CA THR A 314 -15.02 -8.97 3.29
C THR A 314 -16.06 -8.28 2.41
N ILE A 315 -17.08 -7.68 3.03
CA ILE A 315 -17.98 -6.75 2.36
C ILE A 315 -17.43 -5.36 2.52
N VAL A 316 -17.44 -4.58 1.44
CA VAL A 316 -16.95 -3.21 1.41
C VAL A 316 -18.01 -2.26 0.87
N ALA A 317 -18.01 -1.04 1.39
CA ALA A 317 -18.84 0.04 0.90
C ALA A 317 -18.10 1.37 1.04
N GLU A 318 -18.29 2.26 0.09
CA GLU A 318 -17.77 3.62 0.09
C GLU A 318 -18.78 4.63 -0.45
N LEU A 319 -18.67 5.87 0.02
CA LEU A 319 -19.48 7.01 -0.33
C LEU A 319 -18.59 8.26 -0.33
N SER A 320 -18.64 9.05 -1.39
CA SER A 320 -17.80 10.23 -1.60
C SER A 320 -18.66 11.42 -2.06
N PRO A 321 -19.40 12.08 -1.15
CA PRO A 321 -20.08 13.34 -1.43
C PRO A 321 -19.08 14.45 -1.77
N ARG A 322 -19.48 15.32 -2.70
CA ARG A 322 -18.83 16.60 -2.96
C ARG A 322 -19.38 17.62 -1.96
N MET A 323 -18.48 18.23 -1.21
CA MET A 323 -18.79 19.07 -0.06
C MET A 323 -18.79 20.57 -0.40
N ALA A 324 -17.94 20.97 -1.36
CA ALA A 324 -17.76 22.34 -1.82
C ALA A 324 -17.09 22.35 -3.19
N GLY A 325 -17.18 23.48 -3.90
CA GLY A 325 -16.61 23.66 -5.22
C GLY A 325 -17.52 23.18 -6.36
N PHE A 326 -16.91 22.83 -7.49
CA PHE A 326 -17.55 22.25 -8.68
C PHE A 326 -18.49 21.09 -8.32
N ASP A 327 -19.74 21.18 -8.78
CA ASP A 327 -20.80 20.27 -8.36
C ASP A 327 -21.12 19.15 -9.37
N GLY A 328 -20.37 19.06 -10.49
CA GLY A 328 -20.44 17.95 -11.44
C GLY A 328 -20.65 18.35 -12.90
N ARG A 329 -20.74 17.37 -13.80
CA ARG A 329 -20.83 17.61 -15.25
C ARG A 329 -22.08 18.43 -15.65
N LEU A 330 -21.85 19.49 -16.42
CA LEU A 330 -22.81 20.42 -17.05
C LEU A 330 -24.31 20.12 -16.83
N GLY A 331 -24.88 20.81 -15.84
CA GLY A 331 -26.33 20.97 -15.69
C GLY A 331 -27.08 19.87 -14.96
N ASP A 332 -26.46 18.73 -14.65
CA ASP A 332 -27.08 17.69 -13.82
C ASP A 332 -26.65 17.81 -12.35
N LYS A 333 -27.36 18.68 -11.63
CA LYS A 333 -27.19 18.89 -10.17
C LYS A 333 -27.58 17.66 -9.33
N SER A 334 -28.03 16.57 -9.94
CA SER A 334 -28.48 15.37 -9.22
C SER A 334 -27.33 14.47 -8.79
N ASN A 335 -26.22 14.40 -9.55
CA ASN A 335 -25.08 13.59 -9.14
C ASN A 335 -24.13 14.37 -8.23
N LYS A 336 -24.38 14.37 -6.92
CA LYS A 336 -23.51 15.02 -5.92
C LYS A 336 -22.59 14.07 -5.16
N PHE A 337 -22.63 12.77 -5.47
CA PHE A 337 -21.86 11.78 -4.73
C PHE A 337 -21.50 10.58 -5.58
N HIS A 338 -20.29 10.07 -5.37
CA HIS A 338 -19.92 8.74 -5.81
C HIS A 338 -20.24 7.73 -4.69
N ALA A 339 -20.82 6.59 -5.04
CA ALA A 339 -21.09 5.49 -4.14
C ALA A 339 -20.64 4.18 -4.77
N SER A 340 -20.11 3.28 -3.95
CA SER A 340 -19.75 1.95 -4.41
C SER A 340 -19.87 0.94 -3.29
N PHE A 341 -20.15 -0.31 -3.65
CA PHE A 341 -20.11 -1.43 -2.73
C PHE A 341 -19.60 -2.68 -3.43
N GLY A 342 -19.15 -3.66 -2.67
CA GLY A 342 -18.57 -4.86 -3.25
C GLY A 342 -18.21 -5.93 -2.24
N VAL A 343 -17.67 -7.01 -2.77
CA VAL A 343 -17.15 -8.14 -2.01
C VAL A 343 -15.69 -8.34 -2.37
N GLU A 344 -14.83 -8.36 -1.36
CA GLU A 344 -13.42 -8.68 -1.45
C GLU A 344 -13.20 -10.14 -1.04
N LYS A 345 -12.43 -10.88 -1.82
CA LYS A 345 -11.94 -12.22 -1.53
C LYS A 345 -10.42 -12.17 -1.44
N LEU A 346 -9.90 -12.52 -0.27
CA LEU A 346 -8.48 -12.80 -0.09
C LEU A 346 -8.17 -14.19 -0.66
N LEU A 347 -7.22 -14.21 -1.59
CA LEU A 347 -6.64 -15.39 -2.20
C LEU A 347 -5.15 -15.41 -1.82
N ARG A 348 -4.49 -16.56 -1.97
CA ARG A 348 -3.05 -16.69 -1.64
C ARG A 348 -2.21 -15.62 -2.38
N GLY A 349 -1.83 -14.57 -1.66
CA GLY A 349 -1.08 -13.42 -2.17
C GLY A 349 -1.82 -12.46 -3.11
N HIS A 350 -3.12 -12.65 -3.35
CA HIS A 350 -3.92 -11.78 -4.22
C HIS A 350 -5.20 -11.34 -3.51
N VAL A 351 -5.66 -10.13 -3.80
CA VAL A 351 -7.01 -9.70 -3.46
C VAL A 351 -7.81 -9.60 -4.74
N PHE A 352 -8.95 -10.29 -4.79
CA PHE A 352 -9.93 -10.13 -5.85
C PHE A 352 -11.15 -9.42 -5.27
N GLN A 353 -11.64 -8.39 -5.94
CA GLN A 353 -12.82 -7.66 -5.52
C GLN A 353 -13.80 -7.57 -6.68
N LEU A 354 -15.04 -7.96 -6.44
CA LEU A 354 -16.17 -7.65 -7.33
C LEU A 354 -16.90 -6.44 -6.74
N ASN A 355 -17.15 -5.42 -7.55
CA ASN A 355 -17.75 -4.16 -7.07
C ASN A 355 -18.79 -3.60 -8.03
N PHE A 356 -19.61 -2.72 -7.47
CA PHE A 356 -20.66 -1.97 -8.15
C PHE A 356 -20.48 -0.50 -7.78
N SER A 357 -20.44 0.37 -8.76
CA SER A 357 -20.19 1.81 -8.60
C SER A 357 -21.19 2.62 -9.39
N ASN A 358 -21.68 3.75 -8.87
CA ASN A 358 -22.52 4.67 -9.65
C ASN A 358 -21.70 5.62 -10.55
N GLU A 359 -20.43 5.30 -10.77
CA GLU A 359 -19.51 6.05 -11.63
C GLU A 359 -18.47 5.11 -12.24
N ILE A 360 -18.08 5.38 -13.49
CA ILE A 360 -17.01 4.65 -14.18
C ILE A 360 -15.61 5.16 -13.78
N GLY A 361 -15.54 6.39 -13.27
CA GLY A 361 -14.36 7.04 -12.75
C GLY A 361 -13.71 6.26 -11.60
N THR A 362 -12.39 6.20 -11.61
CA THR A 362 -11.61 5.46 -10.62
C THR A 362 -10.47 6.28 -10.02
N THR A 363 -10.07 7.37 -10.67
CA THR A 363 -9.11 8.31 -10.10
C THR A 363 -9.81 9.32 -9.20
N PRO A 364 -9.10 9.96 -8.26
CA PRO A 364 -9.67 10.99 -7.41
C PRO A 364 -10.25 12.18 -8.18
N ALA A 365 -9.61 12.61 -9.27
CA ALA A 365 -10.15 13.72 -10.06
C ALA A 365 -11.33 13.31 -10.93
N GLN A 366 -11.40 12.06 -11.42
CA GLN A 366 -12.62 11.56 -12.06
C GLN A 366 -13.80 11.60 -11.08
N ILE A 367 -13.64 11.08 -9.86
CA ILE A 367 -14.67 11.07 -8.81
C ILE A 367 -15.09 12.49 -8.39
N ALA A 368 -14.11 13.40 -8.27
CA ALA A 368 -14.39 14.80 -7.97
C ALA A 368 -15.22 15.47 -9.07
N ARG A 369 -14.98 15.13 -10.34
CA ARG A 369 -15.69 15.68 -11.48
C ARG A 369 -17.10 15.12 -11.66
N GLY A 370 -17.37 13.89 -11.19
CA GLY A 370 -18.66 13.23 -11.37
C GLY A 370 -19.00 13.02 -12.85
N GLN A 371 -18.34 12.07 -13.49
CA GLN A 371 -18.38 11.91 -14.95
C GLN A 371 -19.70 11.37 -15.52
N GLN A 372 -20.53 10.67 -14.73
CA GLN A 372 -21.78 10.01 -15.15
C GLN A 372 -22.97 10.40 -14.27
N GLY A 373 -24.20 9.99 -14.61
CA GLY A 373 -25.39 10.26 -13.79
C GLY A 373 -25.47 9.38 -12.53
N PRO A 374 -26.24 9.77 -11.50
CA PRO A 374 -26.29 9.03 -10.23
C PRO A 374 -27.04 7.69 -10.33
N GLU A 375 -27.85 7.52 -11.38
CA GLU A 375 -28.67 6.33 -11.64
C GLU A 375 -27.89 5.25 -12.41
N ASP A 376 -26.72 5.59 -12.95
CA ASP A 376 -25.91 4.68 -13.76
C ASP A 376 -25.01 3.83 -12.87
N TRP A 377 -25.45 2.62 -12.54
CA TRP A 377 -24.64 1.64 -11.79
C TRP A 377 -23.83 0.77 -12.74
N PHE A 378 -22.54 0.64 -12.50
CA PHE A 378 -21.60 -0.13 -13.29
C PHE A 378 -21.07 -1.31 -12.50
N LEU A 379 -21.00 -2.47 -13.14
CA LEU A 379 -20.27 -3.63 -12.63
C LEU A 379 -18.77 -3.43 -12.83
N GLY A 380 -17.96 -3.92 -11.90
CA GLY A 380 -16.53 -3.89 -12.03
C GLY A 380 -15.82 -4.89 -11.14
N PHE A 381 -14.50 -4.95 -11.30
CA PHE A 381 -13.64 -5.68 -10.40
C PHE A 381 -12.34 -4.92 -10.15
N ASN A 382 -11.72 -5.19 -9.02
CA ASN A 382 -10.35 -4.78 -8.72
C ASN A 382 -9.53 -6.03 -8.38
N ILE A 383 -8.27 -6.07 -8.82
CA ILE A 383 -7.32 -7.13 -8.46
C ILE A 383 -6.06 -6.48 -7.98
N SER A 384 -5.54 -6.89 -6.83
CA SER A 384 -4.23 -6.43 -6.38
C SER A 384 -3.35 -7.55 -5.88
N ARG A 385 -2.05 -7.36 -6.07
CA ARG A 385 -1.00 -8.22 -5.53
C ARG A 385 0.14 -7.38 -4.99
N LYS A 386 0.62 -7.78 -3.82
CA LYS A 386 1.78 -7.22 -3.13
C LYS A 386 2.94 -8.19 -3.34
N PHE A 387 4.12 -7.67 -3.68
CA PHE A 387 5.30 -8.46 -4.04
C PHE A 387 6.43 -8.30 -3.03
#